data_AF-A0A4Q6E216-F1
#
_entry.id   AF-A0A4Q6E216-F1
#
_cell.length_a   1.000
_cell.length_b   1.000
_cell.length_c   1.000
_cell.angle_alpha   90.00
_cell.angle_beta   90.00
_cell.angle_gamma   90.00
#
_symmetry.space_group_name_H-M   'P 1'
#
loop_
_entity.id
_entity.type
_entity.pdbx_description
1 polymer ?
#
loop_
_entity_poly.entity_id
_entity_poly.type
_entity_poly.pdbx_seq_one_letter_code
_entity_poly.pdbx_strand_id
1 'polypeptide(L)'
;MLLPKPLLLLAWIAYAALPAAAFAECLETKAVEGIRADFSLESPEGAPVTIDACDERSTAYAALRTLIFVKELPPLDLAKSEFNQNFITTSPYQFFKDRVKKLVIDERKDSEACPDERLAFVSPYMREDKKFWVCPNAANFGVITLSSAFIHEARHEEGGEYAHKVCATGAYANQLSCDQNYADGGAYAIGLEYLVKL
;
A
#
# COMPACT_ATOMS: atom_id res chain seq x y z
N MET A 1 -48.22 -38.07 -49.89
CA MET A 1 -46.92 -37.39 -49.65
C MET A 1 -47.26 -36.06 -48.98
N LEU A 2 -46.83 -35.67 -47.79
CA LEU A 2 -45.77 -36.05 -46.86
C LEU A 2 -46.26 -35.71 -45.43
N LEU A 3 -45.87 -36.52 -44.44
CA LEU A 3 -45.74 -36.14 -43.02
C LEU A 3 -44.35 -35.47 -42.85
N PRO A 4 -44.11 -34.54 -41.89
CA PRO A 4 -44.09 -34.91 -40.47
C PRO A 4 -44.53 -33.83 -39.43
N LYS A 5 -44.75 -34.31 -38.20
CA LYS A 5 -44.81 -33.61 -36.90
C LYS A 5 -43.38 -33.14 -36.46
N PRO A 6 -43.12 -32.80 -35.17
CA PRO A 6 -43.44 -31.61 -34.36
C PRO A 6 -42.16 -30.96 -33.79
N LEU A 7 -42.16 -29.72 -33.29
CA LEU A 7 -41.11 -29.26 -32.34
C LEU A 7 -41.66 -28.07 -31.52
N LEU A 8 -41.99 -28.22 -30.23
CA LEU A 8 -41.06 -28.15 -29.08
C LEU A 8 -40.11 -26.96 -29.20
N LEU A 9 -40.43 -25.84 -28.54
CA LEU A 9 -39.46 -24.87 -27.98
C LEU A 9 -40.20 -23.69 -27.32
N LEU A 10 -40.79 -23.94 -26.15
CA LEU A 10 -41.02 -22.87 -25.17
C LEU A 10 -40.46 -23.34 -23.82
N ALA A 11 -39.13 -23.52 -23.81
CA ALA A 11 -38.34 -23.42 -22.60
C ALA A 11 -37.56 -22.10 -22.73
N TRP A 12 -38.25 -20.97 -22.55
CA TRP A 12 -37.55 -19.73 -22.29
C TRP A 12 -36.92 -19.87 -20.92
N ILE A 13 -35.61 -20.02 -20.97
CA ILE A 13 -34.72 -20.16 -19.83
C ILE A 13 -34.91 -18.91 -18.98
N ALA A 14 -35.58 -19.07 -17.83
CA ALA A 14 -35.44 -18.15 -16.72
C ALA A 14 -34.01 -18.33 -16.20
N TYR A 15 -33.04 -17.72 -16.88
CA TYR A 15 -31.74 -17.42 -16.30
C TYR A 15 -32.04 -16.38 -15.22
N ALA A 16 -32.38 -16.88 -14.04
CA ALA A 16 -32.32 -16.09 -12.82
C ALA A 16 -30.92 -15.48 -12.80
N ALA A 17 -30.87 -14.16 -12.96
CA ALA A 17 -29.71 -13.35 -12.65
C ALA A 17 -29.48 -13.50 -11.14
N LEU A 18 -28.89 -14.60 -10.73
CA LEU A 18 -28.22 -14.67 -9.46
C LEU A 18 -27.10 -13.64 -9.56
N PRO A 19 -27.10 -12.58 -8.75
CA PRO A 19 -25.93 -11.72 -8.67
C PRO A 19 -24.77 -12.66 -8.34
N ALA A 20 -23.75 -12.68 -9.19
CA ALA A 20 -22.50 -13.29 -8.82
C ALA A 20 -22.13 -12.63 -7.49
N ALA A 21 -22.25 -13.38 -6.39
CA ALA A 21 -21.68 -12.96 -5.13
C ALA A 21 -20.20 -12.80 -5.45
N ALA A 22 -19.74 -11.55 -5.57
CA ALA A 22 -18.33 -11.26 -5.61
C ALA A 22 -17.81 -11.77 -4.27
N PHE A 23 -17.24 -12.97 -4.28
CA PHE A 23 -16.55 -13.50 -3.12
C PHE A 23 -15.37 -12.55 -2.91
N ALA A 24 -15.41 -11.78 -1.82
CA ALA A 24 -14.25 -11.04 -1.36
C ALA A 24 -13.09 -12.04 -1.24
N GLU A 25 -12.01 -11.79 -1.97
CA GLU A 25 -10.87 -12.69 -1.99
C GLU A 25 -10.03 -12.40 -0.74
N CYS A 26 -10.08 -13.32 0.21
CA CYS A 26 -9.29 -13.23 1.43
C CYS A 26 -7.79 -13.31 1.10
N LEU A 27 -6.96 -12.63 1.87
CA LEU A 27 -5.50 -12.76 1.76
C LEU A 27 -5.07 -14.19 2.08
N GLU A 28 -4.17 -14.75 1.26
CA GLU A 28 -3.62 -16.08 1.51
C GLU A 28 -2.89 -16.13 2.87
N THR A 29 -3.24 -17.10 3.71
CA THR A 29 -2.65 -17.28 5.05
C THR A 29 -1.13 -17.32 5.01
N LYS A 30 -0.56 -18.05 4.04
CA LYS A 30 0.90 -18.19 3.89
C LYS A 30 1.57 -16.85 3.55
N ALA A 31 0.92 -16.02 2.74
CA ALA A 31 1.43 -14.69 2.40
C ALA A 31 1.41 -13.78 3.63
N VAL A 32 0.32 -13.80 4.41
CA VAL A 32 0.19 -13.04 5.67
C VAL A 32 1.23 -13.47 6.71
N GLU A 33 1.43 -14.78 6.90
CA GLU A 33 2.49 -15.32 7.77
C GLU A 33 3.87 -14.87 7.31
N GLY A 34 4.10 -14.83 5.98
CA GLY A 34 5.32 -14.32 5.39
C GLY A 34 5.59 -12.85 5.72
N ILE A 35 4.56 -12.01 5.86
CA ILE A 35 4.71 -10.61 6.31
C ILE A 35 4.95 -10.56 7.83
N ARG A 36 4.21 -11.35 8.62
CA ARG A 36 4.37 -11.42 10.09
C ARG A 36 5.73 -11.97 10.54
N ALA A 37 6.41 -12.73 9.69
CA ALA A 37 7.78 -13.18 9.93
C ALA A 37 8.82 -12.04 9.77
N ASP A 38 8.49 -11.01 8.99
CA ASP A 38 9.38 -9.90 8.68
C ASP A 38 9.12 -8.66 9.56
N PHE A 39 7.89 -8.48 10.04
CA PHE A 39 7.45 -7.32 10.81
C PHE A 39 6.59 -7.71 12.03
N SER A 40 6.71 -6.97 13.12
CA SER A 40 5.71 -7.02 14.20
C SER A 40 4.53 -6.12 13.87
N LEU A 41 3.31 -6.60 14.11
CA LEU A 41 2.08 -5.84 13.88
C LEU A 41 1.43 -5.53 15.23
N GLU A 42 1.31 -4.24 15.55
CA GLU A 42 0.82 -3.76 16.84
C GLU A 42 -0.23 -2.65 16.68
N SER A 43 -1.12 -2.52 17.67
CA SER A 43 -2.01 -1.37 17.78
C SER A 43 -1.21 -0.14 18.23
N PRO A 44 -1.79 1.07 18.21
CA PRO A 44 -1.16 2.27 18.75
C PRO A 44 -0.67 2.12 20.21
N GLU A 45 -1.34 1.27 20.99
CA GLU A 45 -1.02 0.96 22.39
C GLU A 45 0.05 -0.14 22.55
N GLY A 46 0.54 -0.71 21.45
CA GLY A 46 1.54 -1.79 21.44
C GLY A 46 0.95 -3.20 21.63
N ALA A 47 -0.37 -3.35 21.57
CA ALA A 47 -1.00 -4.67 21.66
C ALA A 47 -0.93 -5.40 20.30
N PRO A 48 -0.77 -6.74 20.26
CA PRO A 48 -0.80 -7.48 19.00
C PRO A 48 -2.11 -7.26 18.24
N VAL A 49 -2.02 -7.07 16.91
CA VAL A 49 -3.21 -6.87 16.06
C VAL A 49 -3.77 -8.22 15.59
N THR A 50 -5.04 -8.45 15.87
CA THR A 50 -5.84 -9.51 15.23
C THR A 50 -6.30 -9.02 13.86
N ILE A 51 -6.15 -9.87 12.85
CA ILE A 51 -6.41 -9.49 11.47
C ILE A 51 -7.46 -10.44 10.92
N ASP A 52 -8.55 -9.86 10.43
CA ASP A 52 -9.46 -10.56 9.53
C ASP A 52 -8.90 -10.45 8.10
N ALA A 53 -8.33 -11.54 7.60
CA ALA A 53 -7.75 -11.59 6.26
C ALA A 53 -8.80 -11.45 5.14
N CYS A 54 -10.09 -11.38 5.47
CA CYS A 54 -11.19 -11.19 4.53
C CYS A 54 -11.85 -9.80 4.65
N ASP A 55 -11.47 -8.98 5.63
CA ASP A 55 -12.06 -7.65 5.81
C ASP A 55 -11.32 -6.59 4.98
N GLU A 56 -11.72 -6.48 3.71
CA GLU A 56 -11.19 -5.50 2.75
C GLU A 56 -11.32 -4.04 3.20
N ARG A 57 -12.16 -3.77 4.22
CA ARG A 57 -12.38 -2.41 4.75
C ARG A 57 -11.46 -2.09 5.93
N SER A 58 -10.72 -3.06 6.44
CA SER A 58 -9.80 -2.84 7.56
C SER A 58 -8.47 -2.25 7.11
N THR A 59 -7.87 -1.45 7.99
CA THR A 59 -6.54 -0.88 7.79
C THR A 59 -5.49 -1.98 7.73
N ALA A 60 -5.63 -2.99 8.59
CA ALA A 60 -4.76 -4.16 8.62
C ALA A 60 -4.75 -4.92 7.29
N TYR A 61 -5.93 -5.17 6.70
CA TYR A 61 -6.02 -5.81 5.39
C TYR A 61 -5.32 -4.98 4.32
N ALA A 62 -5.59 -3.67 4.25
CA ALA A 62 -4.98 -2.79 3.26
C ALA A 62 -3.45 -2.75 3.36
N ALA A 63 -2.92 -2.69 4.60
CA ALA A 63 -1.49 -2.76 4.86
C ALA A 63 -0.89 -4.08 4.39
N LEU A 64 -1.48 -5.21 4.79
CA LEU A 64 -0.98 -6.53 4.43
C LEU A 64 -1.05 -6.80 2.94
N ARG A 65 -2.18 -6.49 2.28
CA ARG A 65 -2.33 -6.66 0.84
C ARG A 65 -1.26 -5.88 0.08
N THR A 66 -0.96 -4.68 0.55
CA THR A 66 0.09 -3.83 -0.02
C THR A 66 1.48 -4.44 0.16
N LEU A 67 1.81 -4.92 1.35
CA LEU A 67 3.12 -5.54 1.59
C LEU A 67 3.29 -6.87 0.86
N ILE A 68 2.21 -7.65 0.71
CA ILE A 68 2.21 -8.88 -0.10
C ILE A 68 2.49 -8.54 -1.56
N PHE A 69 1.75 -7.58 -2.14
CA PHE A 69 1.99 -7.11 -3.50
C PHE A 69 3.44 -6.65 -3.69
N VAL A 70 3.95 -5.80 -2.79
CA VAL A 70 5.32 -5.28 -2.85
C VAL A 70 6.36 -6.41 -2.74
N LYS A 71 6.09 -7.46 -1.95
CA LYS A 71 6.96 -8.64 -1.77
C LYS A 71 7.09 -9.49 -3.04
N GLU A 72 6.06 -9.50 -3.88
CA GLU A 72 6.04 -10.25 -5.14
C GLU A 72 6.73 -9.53 -6.28
N LEU A 73 7.00 -8.23 -6.15
CA LEU A 73 7.71 -7.46 -7.16
C LEU A 73 9.19 -7.86 -7.25
N PRO A 74 9.72 -8.03 -8.48
CA PRO A 74 11.15 -8.20 -8.67
C PRO A 74 11.92 -6.90 -8.33
N PRO A 75 13.25 -6.96 -8.26
CA PRO A 75 14.07 -5.75 -8.34
C PRO A 75 13.68 -4.93 -9.57
N LEU A 76 13.44 -3.64 -9.36
CA LEU A 76 12.98 -2.73 -10.41
C LEU A 76 14.18 -2.11 -11.16
N ASP A 77 14.97 -2.98 -11.81
CA ASP A 77 16.20 -2.62 -12.50
C ASP A 77 15.90 -2.11 -13.93
N LEU A 78 15.62 -0.81 -14.02
CA LEU A 78 15.47 -0.10 -15.29
C LEU A 78 16.64 0.85 -15.51
N ALA A 79 16.94 1.12 -16.79
CA ALA A 79 17.92 2.14 -17.16
C ALA A 79 17.52 3.51 -16.59
N LYS A 80 18.52 4.29 -16.14
CA LYS A 80 18.29 5.63 -15.62
C LYS A 80 17.61 6.52 -16.66
N SER A 81 16.70 7.37 -16.21
CA SER A 81 15.96 8.33 -17.01
C SER A 81 15.74 9.62 -16.20
N GLU A 82 15.03 10.60 -16.75
CA GLU A 82 14.65 11.82 -16.01
C GLU A 82 13.95 11.50 -14.68
N PHE A 83 13.07 10.50 -14.67
CA PHE A 83 12.29 10.05 -13.51
C PHE A 83 12.75 8.69 -12.97
N ASN A 84 14.01 8.31 -13.22
CA ASN A 84 14.64 7.13 -12.64
C ASN A 84 16.12 7.38 -12.42
N GLN A 85 16.54 7.57 -11.17
CA GLN A 85 17.94 7.71 -10.78
C GLN A 85 18.51 6.45 -10.12
N ASN A 86 17.71 5.40 -10.01
CA ASN A 86 17.99 4.17 -9.27
C ASN A 86 18.20 4.42 -7.76
N PHE A 87 17.27 5.16 -7.15
CA PHE A 87 17.18 5.28 -5.69
C PHE A 87 16.81 3.96 -5.01
N ILE A 88 15.99 3.14 -5.67
CA ILE A 88 15.68 1.77 -5.23
C ILE A 88 16.61 0.81 -6.00
N THR A 89 17.68 0.38 -5.34
CA THR A 89 18.70 -0.55 -5.91
C THR A 89 18.46 -2.02 -5.56
N THR A 90 17.53 -2.29 -4.65
CA THR A 90 17.08 -3.63 -4.24
C THR A 90 15.65 -3.89 -4.71
N SER A 91 15.01 -4.99 -4.29
CA SER A 91 13.56 -5.09 -4.46
C SER A 91 12.86 -4.03 -3.59
N PRO A 92 11.71 -3.48 -4.02
CA PRO A 92 10.94 -2.53 -3.21
C PRO A 92 10.60 -3.08 -1.82
N TYR A 93 10.34 -4.38 -1.70
CA TYR A 93 10.13 -5.03 -0.42
C TYR A 93 11.36 -5.02 0.49
N GLN A 94 12.53 -5.30 -0.07
CA GLN A 94 13.78 -5.24 0.70
C GLN A 94 14.07 -3.80 1.15
N PHE A 95 13.85 -2.83 0.25
CA PHE A 95 13.96 -1.41 0.57
C PHE A 95 13.10 -1.03 1.79
N PHE A 96 11.83 -1.45 1.79
CA PHE A 96 10.92 -1.23 2.91
C PHE A 96 11.36 -1.98 4.18
N LYS A 97 11.69 -3.27 4.06
CA LYS A 97 12.09 -4.16 5.17
C LYS A 97 13.37 -3.72 5.89
N ASP A 98 14.30 -3.09 5.18
CA ASP A 98 15.53 -2.56 5.80
C ASP A 98 15.25 -1.35 6.71
N ARG A 99 14.17 -0.62 6.43
CA ARG A 99 13.80 0.64 7.10
C ARG A 99 12.75 0.44 8.18
N VAL A 100 11.83 -0.49 7.99
CA VAL A 100 10.70 -0.73 8.89
C VAL A 100 10.87 -2.07 9.62
N LYS A 101 10.52 -2.11 10.91
CA LYS A 101 10.47 -3.34 11.71
C LYS A 101 9.12 -3.57 12.37
N LYS A 102 8.43 -2.48 12.70
CA LYS A 102 7.15 -2.52 13.40
C LYS A 102 6.12 -1.78 12.57
N LEU A 103 4.98 -2.42 12.33
CA LEU A 103 3.81 -1.83 11.71
C LEU A 103 2.81 -1.52 12.82
N VAL A 104 2.57 -0.24 13.05
CA VAL A 104 1.51 0.22 13.93
C VAL A 104 0.25 0.38 13.10
N ILE A 105 -0.76 -0.45 13.32
CA ILE A 105 -2.02 -0.43 12.59
C ILE A 105 -3.04 0.33 13.43
N ASP A 106 -3.34 1.57 13.04
CA ASP A 106 -4.38 2.35 13.69
C ASP A 106 -5.72 2.16 12.97
N GLU A 107 -6.64 1.44 13.60
CA GLU A 107 -8.01 1.23 13.09
C GLU A 107 -8.99 2.31 13.56
N ARG A 108 -8.55 3.24 14.43
CA ARG A 108 -9.43 4.22 15.06
C ARG A 108 -9.62 5.43 14.16
N LYS A 109 -10.87 5.73 13.81
CA LYS A 109 -11.23 6.87 12.96
C LYS A 109 -11.04 8.22 13.64
N ASP A 110 -10.94 8.25 14.97
CA ASP A 110 -10.74 9.44 15.80
C ASP A 110 -9.29 9.57 16.31
N SER A 111 -8.34 8.87 15.69
CA SER A 111 -6.94 8.92 16.07
C SER A 111 -6.31 10.29 15.80
N GLU A 112 -5.82 10.94 16.85
CA GLU A 112 -5.04 12.18 16.73
C GLU A 112 -3.72 11.99 15.95
N ALA A 113 -3.18 10.77 15.94
CA ALA A 113 -1.96 10.44 15.20
C ALA A 113 -2.21 10.27 13.69
N CYS A 114 -3.45 9.92 13.32
CA CYS A 114 -3.88 9.64 11.96
C CYS A 114 -5.05 10.56 11.57
N PRO A 115 -4.78 11.85 11.27
CA PRO A 115 -5.81 12.74 10.73
C PRO A 115 -6.36 12.21 9.40
N ASP A 116 -7.62 12.53 9.10
CA ASP A 116 -8.47 11.90 8.06
C ASP A 116 -7.82 11.66 6.69
N GLU A 117 -6.88 12.49 6.26
CA GLU A 117 -6.27 12.39 4.93
C GLU A 117 -5.01 11.49 4.89
N ARG A 118 -4.42 11.17 6.04
CA ARG A 118 -3.13 10.47 6.09
C ARG A 118 -3.29 8.97 5.81
N LEU A 119 -2.45 8.43 4.92
CA LEU A 119 -2.43 6.98 4.62
C LEU A 119 -1.50 6.23 5.56
N ALA A 120 -0.32 6.80 5.78
CA ALA A 120 0.73 6.24 6.63
C ALA A 120 1.68 7.36 7.06
N PHE A 121 2.53 7.08 8.04
CA PHE A 121 3.67 7.92 8.38
C PHE A 121 4.73 7.16 9.17
N VAL A 122 5.92 7.74 9.26
CA VAL A 122 6.93 7.38 10.27
C VAL A 122 7.15 8.57 11.18
N SER A 123 7.35 8.30 12.48
CA SER A 123 7.61 9.37 13.44
C SER A 123 9.12 9.58 13.62
N PRO A 124 9.64 10.81 13.43
CA PRO A 124 11.04 11.12 13.69
C PRO A 124 11.48 10.75 15.12
N TYR A 125 10.55 10.81 16.09
CA TYR A 125 10.78 10.49 17.49
C TYR A 125 10.87 8.98 17.78
N MET A 126 10.45 8.13 16.84
CA MET A 126 10.41 6.67 16.99
C MET A 126 11.27 5.94 15.94
N ARG A 127 12.20 6.64 15.27
CA ARG A 127 13.09 6.04 14.27
C ARG A 127 13.96 4.92 14.84
N GLU A 128 14.36 5.01 16.10
CA GLU A 128 15.13 3.93 16.75
C GLU A 128 14.35 2.61 16.81
N ASP A 129 13.02 2.70 16.91
CA ASP A 129 12.11 1.55 16.90
C ASP A 129 11.69 1.10 15.48
N LYS A 130 12.02 1.88 14.45
CA LYS A 130 11.62 1.64 13.05
C LYS A 130 10.12 1.37 12.92
N LYS A 131 9.32 2.26 13.54
CA LYS A 131 7.86 2.20 13.61
C LYS A 131 7.23 2.94 12.43
N PHE A 132 6.52 2.17 11.62
CA PHE A 132 5.73 2.65 10.52
C PHE A 132 4.25 2.56 10.87
N TRP A 133 3.56 3.69 10.85
CA TRP A 133 2.14 3.77 11.16
C TRP A 133 1.31 3.70 9.89
N VAL A 134 0.29 2.85 9.90
CA VAL A 134 -0.74 2.79 8.86
C VAL A 134 -2.03 3.35 9.44
N CYS A 135 -2.61 4.31 8.75
CA CYS A 135 -3.78 5.06 9.19
C CYS A 135 -5.07 4.53 8.53
N PRO A 136 -6.25 4.76 9.14
CA PRO A 136 -7.52 4.21 8.65
C PRO A 136 -7.83 4.56 7.19
N ASN A 137 -7.41 5.74 6.74
CA ASN A 137 -7.66 6.16 5.37
C ASN A 137 -6.98 5.26 4.33
N ALA A 138 -5.93 4.50 4.69
CA ALA A 138 -5.28 3.54 3.82
C ALA A 138 -6.26 2.51 3.21
N ALA A 139 -7.30 2.12 3.96
CA ALA A 139 -8.32 1.18 3.49
C ALA A 139 -9.12 1.67 2.27
N ASN A 140 -9.08 2.98 1.98
CA ASN A 140 -9.79 3.58 0.85
C ASN A 140 -8.97 3.61 -0.45
N PHE A 141 -7.71 3.13 -0.44
CA PHE A 141 -6.79 3.28 -1.57
C PHE A 141 -6.39 1.93 -2.19
N GLY A 142 -6.14 1.97 -3.50
CA GLY A 142 -5.64 0.83 -4.24
C GLY A 142 -4.19 0.49 -3.91
N VAL A 143 -3.79 -0.75 -4.21
CA VAL A 143 -2.49 -1.31 -3.81
C VAL A 143 -1.30 -0.54 -4.40
N ILE A 144 -1.43 0.01 -5.62
CA ILE A 144 -0.39 0.79 -6.28
C ILE A 144 -0.17 2.13 -5.56
N THR A 145 -1.25 2.85 -5.24
CA THR A 145 -1.15 4.12 -4.50
C THR A 145 -0.59 3.89 -3.11
N LEU A 146 -1.09 2.86 -2.41
CA LEU A 146 -0.66 2.58 -1.04
C LEU A 146 0.80 2.08 -0.99
N SER A 147 1.24 1.27 -1.95
CA SER A 147 2.64 0.84 -2.02
C SER A 147 3.59 2.00 -2.30
N SER A 148 3.24 2.92 -3.20
CA SER A 148 4.03 4.14 -3.41
C SER A 148 4.11 4.99 -2.14
N ALA A 149 3.00 5.13 -1.41
CA ALA A 149 2.99 5.83 -0.12
C ALA A 149 3.87 5.12 0.91
N PHE A 150 3.87 3.79 0.93
CA PHE A 150 4.70 3.01 1.86
C PHE A 150 6.19 3.16 1.58
N ILE A 151 6.59 3.14 0.31
CA ILE A 151 7.99 3.38 -0.09
C ILE A 151 8.42 4.82 0.24
N HIS A 152 7.56 5.80 -0.04
CA HIS A 152 7.77 7.20 0.35
C HIS A 152 7.94 7.35 1.86
N GLU A 153 7.04 6.79 2.67
CA GLU A 153 7.11 6.94 4.13
C GLU A 153 8.28 6.16 4.74
N ALA A 154 8.65 5.00 4.16
CA ALA A 154 9.83 4.27 4.59
C ALA A 154 11.12 5.10 4.40
N ARG A 155 11.21 5.93 3.35
CA ARG A 155 12.37 6.80 3.10
C ARG A 155 12.63 7.78 4.25
N HIS A 156 11.59 8.24 4.94
CA HIS A 156 11.71 9.16 6.08
C HIS A 156 12.39 8.55 7.32
N GLU A 157 12.55 7.22 7.39
CA GLU A 157 13.31 6.53 8.46
C GLU A 157 14.80 6.87 8.42
N GLU A 158 15.34 7.23 7.25
CA GLU A 158 16.75 7.62 7.10
C GLU A 158 17.02 9.02 7.67
N GLY A 159 15.97 9.85 7.82
CA GLY A 159 16.06 11.18 8.39
C GLY A 159 16.89 12.18 7.57
N GLY A 160 17.30 13.26 8.24
CA GLY A 160 18.16 14.30 7.66
C GLY A 160 17.61 14.92 6.38
N GLU A 161 18.32 14.70 5.28
CA GLU A 161 18.02 15.27 3.96
C GLU A 161 16.72 14.73 3.34
N TYR A 162 16.29 13.53 3.76
CA TYR A 162 15.10 12.86 3.21
C TYR A 162 13.77 13.32 3.80
N ALA A 163 13.80 14.15 4.85
CA ALA A 163 12.60 14.79 5.38
C ALA A 163 11.99 15.78 4.39
N HIS A 164 10.67 15.97 4.45
CA HIS A 164 9.96 16.97 3.64
C HIS A 164 10.59 18.36 3.76
N LYS A 165 10.65 19.05 2.63
CA LYS A 165 11.11 20.42 2.47
C LYS A 165 9.94 21.33 2.13
N VAL A 166 10.12 22.62 2.41
CA VAL A 166 9.14 23.64 2.04
C VAL A 166 9.16 23.79 0.53
N CYS A 167 8.00 23.62 -0.11
CA CYS A 167 7.85 23.84 -1.53
C CYS A 167 8.03 25.33 -1.87
N ALA A 168 8.96 25.63 -2.77
CA ALA A 168 9.18 27.00 -3.24
C ALA A 168 8.05 27.49 -4.18
N THR A 169 7.43 26.58 -4.94
CA THR A 169 6.41 26.91 -5.97
C THR A 169 5.38 25.77 -6.10
N GLY A 170 4.34 25.98 -6.92
CA GLY A 170 3.32 24.96 -7.23
C GLY A 170 2.12 24.95 -6.28
N ALA A 171 1.28 23.92 -6.39
CA ALA A 171 0.04 23.78 -5.62
C ALA A 171 0.27 23.70 -4.09
N TYR A 172 1.45 23.26 -3.68
CA TYR A 172 1.86 23.12 -2.29
C TYR A 172 2.84 24.21 -1.84
N ALA A 173 2.94 25.34 -2.55
CA ALA A 173 3.87 26.41 -2.20
C ALA A 173 3.75 26.83 -0.71
N ASN A 174 4.89 26.97 -0.04
CA ASN A 174 5.02 27.23 1.40
C ASN A 174 4.57 26.08 2.33
N GLN A 175 4.35 24.87 1.81
CA GLN A 175 4.02 23.68 2.60
C GLN A 175 5.20 22.69 2.64
N LEU A 176 5.32 21.93 3.74
CA LEU A 176 6.29 20.84 3.89
C LEU A 176 5.85 19.62 3.08
N SER A 177 5.97 19.70 1.75
CA SER A 177 5.45 18.68 0.83
C SER A 177 6.29 18.56 -0.44
N CYS A 178 7.58 18.88 -0.37
CA CYS A 178 8.51 18.76 -1.48
C CYS A 178 9.81 18.09 -1.07
N ASP A 179 10.55 17.61 -2.05
CA ASP A 179 11.98 17.39 -1.92
C ASP A 179 12.73 18.67 -2.33
N GLN A 180 13.99 18.81 -1.93
CA GLN A 180 14.80 19.98 -2.31
C GLN A 180 15.07 19.99 -3.82
N ASN A 181 15.37 18.83 -4.39
CA ASN A 181 15.33 18.54 -5.81
C ASN A 181 15.10 17.03 -6.02
N TYR A 182 14.74 16.62 -7.24
CA TYR A 182 14.49 15.21 -7.54
C TYR A 182 15.74 14.33 -7.38
N ALA A 183 16.92 14.84 -7.78
CA ALA A 183 18.18 14.10 -7.77
C ALA A 183 18.67 13.75 -6.35
N ASP A 184 18.22 14.46 -5.32
CA ASP A 184 18.51 14.16 -3.91
C ASP A 184 17.82 12.87 -3.44
N GLY A 185 16.86 12.34 -4.20
CA GLY A 185 16.17 11.10 -3.87
C GLY A 185 15.40 11.18 -2.55
N GLY A 186 14.74 12.31 -2.29
CA GLY A 186 13.84 12.45 -1.14
C GLY A 186 12.62 11.52 -1.23
N ALA A 187 11.72 11.64 -0.26
CA ALA A 187 10.57 10.75 -0.15
C ALA A 187 9.63 10.82 -1.37
N TYR A 188 9.44 12.03 -1.94
CA TYR A 188 8.61 12.18 -3.14
C TYR A 188 9.30 11.64 -4.39
N ALA A 189 10.61 11.86 -4.53
CA ALA A 189 11.41 11.38 -5.64
C ALA A 189 11.40 9.86 -5.70
N ILE A 190 11.55 9.18 -4.55
CA ILE A 190 11.53 7.71 -4.52
C ILE A 190 10.13 7.13 -4.74
N GLY A 191 9.09 7.78 -4.23
CA GLY A 191 7.71 7.40 -4.52
C GLY A 191 7.38 7.51 -6.01
N LEU A 192 7.81 8.60 -6.66
CA LEU A 192 7.68 8.78 -8.10
C LEU A 192 8.49 7.74 -8.87
N GLU A 193 9.77 7.54 -8.52
CA GLU A 193 10.61 6.54 -9.18
C GLU A 193 10.01 5.14 -9.08
N TYR A 194 9.46 4.77 -7.92
CA TYR A 194 8.77 3.50 -7.72
C TYR A 194 7.61 3.34 -8.71
N LEU A 195 6.76 4.35 -8.86
CA LEU A 195 5.62 4.32 -9.80
C LEU A 195 6.06 4.26 -11.26
N VAL A 196 7.13 4.96 -11.64
CA VAL A 196 7.68 4.94 -13.02
C VAL A 196 8.24 3.57 -13.39
N LYS A 197 8.65 2.78 -12.38
CA LYS A 197 9.27 1.48 -12.56
C LYS A 197 8.30 0.29 -12.49
N LEU A 198 7.07 0.49 -12.02
CA LEU A 198 6.02 -0.53 -12.01
C LEU A 198 5.43 -0.74 -13.41
#